data_AF-A0A536U8S2-F1
#
_entry.id   AF-A0A536U8S2-F1
#
_cell.length_a   1.000
_cell.length_b   1.000
_cell.length_c   1.000
_cell.angle_alpha   90.00
_cell.angle_beta   90.00
_cell.angle_gamma   90.00
#
_symmetry.space_group_name_H-M   'P 1'
#
loop_
_entity.id
_entity.type
_entity.pdbx_description
1 polymer ?
#
loop_
_entity_poly.entity_id
_entity_poly.type
_entity_poly.pdbx_seq_one_letter_code
_entity_poly.pdbx_strand_id
1 'polypeptide(L)'
;MLPLAARPTSDKGSGLEQICAGTGGPCTYTGRDMKSAHAGMGITDAQFNALVEDLVKSLDKFKVPEKEKGELLGILGPMRPSIVGQ
;
A
#
# COMPACT_ATOMS: atom_id res chain seq x y z
N MET A 1 24.98 7.33 -8.23
CA MET A 1 24.17 7.88 -7.12
C MET A 1 23.49 9.13 -7.66
N LEU A 2 22.22 9.04 -8.04
CA LEU A 2 21.48 10.19 -8.56
C LEU A 2 21.04 11.06 -7.36
N PRO A 3 21.20 12.39 -7.39
CA PRO A 3 20.89 13.24 -6.25
C PRO A 3 19.38 13.22 -5.95
N LEU A 4 19.07 13.33 -4.66
CA LEU A 4 17.72 13.44 -4.07
C LEU A 4 17.07 14.79 -4.43
N ALA A 5 16.91 15.06 -5.72
CA ALA A 5 16.08 16.17 -6.20
C ALA A 5 14.61 15.78 -6.01
N ALA A 6 13.86 16.69 -5.39
CA ALA A 6 12.48 16.58 -4.98
C ALA A 6 11.59 15.87 -6.01
N ARG A 7 10.96 14.77 -5.59
CA ARG A 7 9.82 14.17 -6.31
C ARG A 7 8.65 15.18 -6.27
N PRO A 8 7.89 15.35 -7.37
CA PRO A 8 6.77 16.26 -7.42
C PRO A 8 5.77 16.00 -6.28
N THR A 9 5.32 17.07 -5.61
CA THR A 9 4.53 17.07 -4.36
C THR A 9 3.02 16.80 -4.57
N SER A 10 2.66 15.88 -5.46
CA SER A 10 1.26 15.49 -5.63
C SER A 10 1.06 14.12 -4.99
N ASP A 11 0.27 14.13 -3.91
CA ASP A 11 -0.08 13.04 -2.98
C ASP A 11 0.83 12.94 -1.74
N LYS A 12 0.43 13.64 -0.68
CA LYS A 12 1.06 13.63 0.65
C LYS A 12 0.90 12.30 1.43
N GLY A 13 0.73 11.16 0.76
CA GLY A 13 0.61 9.86 1.42
C GLY A 13 1.27 8.77 0.62
N SER A 14 2.43 8.29 1.07
CA SER A 14 3.11 7.19 0.39
C SER A 14 2.61 5.83 0.88
N GLY A 15 2.69 4.81 0.03
CA GLY A 15 2.47 3.42 0.46
C GLY A 15 3.41 2.98 1.59
N LEU A 16 4.59 3.59 1.70
CA LEU A 16 5.53 3.34 2.79
C LEU A 16 5.02 3.88 4.12
N GLU A 17 4.45 5.09 4.14
CA GLU A 17 3.81 5.64 5.34
C GLU A 17 2.61 4.80 5.77
N GLN A 18 1.79 4.35 4.80
CA GLN A 18 0.65 3.48 5.06
C GLN A 18 1.06 2.16 5.72
N ILE A 19 2.11 1.52 5.20
CA ILE A 19 2.65 0.28 5.77
C ILE A 19 3.26 0.56 7.15
N CYS A 20 4.14 1.55 7.27
CA CYS A 20 4.80 1.90 8.52
C CYS A 20 3.80 2.19 9.64
N ALA A 21 2.80 3.04 9.38
CA ALA A 21 1.75 3.36 10.37
C ALA A 21 0.90 2.13 10.69
N GLY A 22 0.50 1.35 9.68
CA GLY A 22 -0.35 0.16 9.85
C GLY A 22 0.32 -0.95 10.65
N THR A 23 1.64 -1.11 10.54
CA THR A 23 2.42 -2.09 11.32
C THR A 23 2.85 -1.57 12.69
N GLY A 24 2.38 -0.39 13.12
CA GLY A 24 2.71 0.21 14.43
C GLY A 24 4.06 0.93 14.49
N GLY A 25 4.66 1.26 13.34
CA GLY A 25 5.84 2.11 13.26
C GLY A 25 5.54 3.59 13.57
N PRO A 26 6.56 4.44 13.70
CA PRO A 26 6.41 5.83 14.15
C PRO A 26 5.87 6.78 13.08
N CYS A 27 5.51 6.28 11.89
CA CYS A 27 5.06 7.11 10.79
C CYS A 27 3.58 7.48 10.95
N THR A 28 3.23 8.66 10.48
CA THR A 28 1.84 9.08 10.30
C THR A 28 1.52 9.03 8.82
N TYR A 29 0.45 8.33 8.44
CA TYR A 29 -0.07 8.41 7.07
C TYR A 29 -0.72 9.80 6.87
N THR A 30 -0.18 10.60 5.95
CA THR A 30 -0.67 11.97 5.68
C THR A 30 -1.41 12.09 4.35
N GLY A 31 -1.74 10.96 3.73
CA GLY A 31 -2.44 10.90 2.44
C GLY A 31 -3.94 11.11 2.53
N ARG A 32 -4.57 11.12 1.34
CA ARG A 32 -6.02 11.04 1.20
C ARG A 32 -6.54 9.72 1.76
N ASP A 33 -7.79 9.70 2.23
CA ASP A 33 -8.44 8.42 2.54
C ASP A 33 -8.45 7.51 1.30
N MET A 34 -8.51 6.19 1.50
CA MET A 34 -8.38 5.23 0.40
C MET A 34 -9.40 5.44 -0.71
N LYS A 35 -10.63 5.85 -0.38
CA LYS A 35 -11.67 6.11 -1.39
C LYS A 35 -11.31 7.33 -2.24
N SER A 36 -11.01 8.46 -1.60
CA SER A 36 -10.63 9.69 -2.31
C SER A 36 -9.29 9.58 -3.05
N ALA A 37 -8.38 8.72 -2.57
CA ALA A 37 -7.09 8.46 -3.23
C ALA A 37 -7.26 7.70 -4.55
N HIS A 38 -8.23 6.79 -4.64
CA HIS A 38 -8.42 5.89 -5.78
C HIS A 38 -9.66 6.18 -6.63
N ALA A 39 -10.44 7.21 -6.27
CA ALA A 39 -11.65 7.61 -6.98
C ALA A 39 -11.39 7.88 -8.47
N GLY A 40 -12.21 7.29 -9.34
CA GLY A 40 -12.15 7.48 -10.79
C GLY A 40 -11.00 6.75 -11.48
N MET A 41 -10.23 5.93 -10.77
CA MET A 41 -9.19 5.09 -11.36
C MET A 41 -9.75 3.82 -12.01
N GLY A 42 -10.99 3.42 -11.68
CA GLY A 42 -11.62 2.23 -12.25
C GLY A 42 -10.90 0.93 -11.89
N ILE A 43 -10.29 0.86 -10.70
CA ILE A 43 -9.50 -0.30 -10.27
C ILE A 43 -10.44 -1.51 -10.13
N THR A 44 -10.10 -2.57 -10.85
CA THR A 44 -10.82 -3.85 -10.85
C THR A 44 -10.30 -4.80 -9.78
N ASP A 45 -11.10 -5.81 -9.43
CA ASP A 45 -10.66 -6.89 -8.53
C ASP A 45 -9.39 -7.57 -9.05
N ALA A 46 -9.27 -7.79 -10.36
CA ALA A 46 -8.10 -8.42 -10.98
C ALA A 46 -6.82 -7.58 -10.78
N GLN A 47 -6.90 -6.25 -10.93
CA GLN A 47 -5.75 -5.36 -10.72
C GLN A 47 -5.38 -5.26 -9.25
N PHE A 48 -6.36 -5.19 -8.35
CA PHE A 48 -6.11 -5.22 -6.91
C PHE A 48 -5.44 -6.53 -6.50
N ASN A 49 -5.92 -7.67 -6.99
CA ASN A 49 -5.33 -8.98 -6.71
C ASN A 49 -3.91 -9.09 -7.27
N ALA A 50 -3.64 -8.55 -8.47
CA ALA A 50 -2.29 -8.51 -9.04
C ALA A 50 -1.31 -7.73 -8.14
N LEU A 51 -1.74 -6.58 -7.56
CA LEU A 51 -0.95 -5.85 -6.59
C LEU A 51 -0.66 -6.69 -5.33
N VAL A 52 -1.66 -7.41 -4.81
CA VAL A 52 -1.49 -8.29 -3.64
C VAL A 52 -0.51 -9.42 -3.95
N GLU A 53 -0.61 -10.05 -5.12
CA GLU A 53 0.32 -11.09 -5.57
C GLU A 53 1.76 -10.56 -5.65
N ASP A 54 1.97 -9.37 -6.21
CA ASP A 54 3.30 -8.78 -6.33
C ASP A 54 3.88 -8.37 -4.97
N LEU A 55 3.03 -7.94 -4.02
CA LEU A 55 3.42 -7.74 -2.64
C LEU A 55 3.86 -9.06 -1.99
N VAL A 56 3.09 -10.14 -2.13
CA VAL A 56 3.44 -11.46 -1.58
C VAL A 56 4.75 -11.98 -2.18
N LYS A 57 4.92 -11.93 -3.51
CA LYS A 57 6.18 -12.30 -4.18
C LYS A 57 7.38 -11.50 -3.65
N SER A 58 7.16 -10.22 -3.34
CA SER A 58 8.20 -9.38 -2.77
C SER A 58 8.56 -9.83 -1.35
N LEU A 59 7.58 -10.10 -0.50
CA LEU A 59 7.80 -10.60 0.86
C LEU A 59 8.49 -11.97 0.85
N ASP A 60 8.11 -12.86 -0.08
CA ASP A 60 8.75 -14.16 -0.29
C ASP A 60 10.21 -14.04 -0.71
N LYS A 61 10.50 -13.14 -1.65
CA LYS A 61 11.88 -12.86 -2.10
C LYS A 61 12.77 -12.42 -0.94
N PHE A 62 12.23 -11.66 0.01
CA PHE A 62 12.94 -11.24 1.22
C PHE A 62 12.81 -12.22 2.39
N LYS A 63 12.20 -13.39 2.17
CA LYS A 63 12.06 -14.47 3.15
C LYS A 63 11.35 -14.03 4.44
N VAL A 64 10.36 -13.16 4.32
CA VAL A 64 9.50 -12.79 5.46
C VAL A 64 8.70 -14.02 5.87
N PRO A 65 8.65 -14.40 7.17
CA PRO A 65 7.93 -15.60 7.58
C PRO A 65 6.41 -15.46 7.37
N GLU A 66 5.70 -16.59 7.24
CA GLU A 66 4.27 -16.62 6.93
C GLU A 66 3.40 -15.82 7.91
N LYS A 67 3.79 -15.82 9.19
CA LYS A 67 3.07 -15.10 10.23
C LYS A 67 3.06 -13.59 9.94
N GLU A 68 4.24 -12.99 9.73
CA GLU A 68 4.39 -11.56 9.47
C GLU A 68 3.78 -11.16 8.13
N LYS A 69 3.84 -12.04 7.11
CA LYS A 69 3.12 -11.84 5.84
C LYS A 69 1.62 -11.77 6.07
N GLY A 70 1.07 -12.72 6.81
CA GLY A 70 -0.36 -12.76 7.17
C GLY A 70 -0.79 -11.53 7.95
N GLU A 71 0.02 -11.07 8.91
CA GLU A 71 -0.24 -9.85 9.68
C GLU A 71 -0.30 -8.62 8.78
N LEU A 72 0.68 -8.42 7.90
CA LEU A 72 0.69 -7.28 6.96
C LEU A 72 -0.50 -7.30 6.00
N LEU A 73 -0.82 -8.47 5.42
CA LEU A 73 -1.98 -8.62 4.55
C LEU A 73 -3.29 -8.41 5.30
N GLY A 74 -3.37 -8.82 6.57
CA GLY A 74 -4.51 -8.57 7.45
C GLY A 74 -4.72 -7.10 7.76
N ILE A 75 -3.64 -6.31 7.86
CA ILE A 75 -3.69 -4.86 8.05
C ILE A 75 -4.18 -4.14 6.78
N LEU A 76 -3.67 -4.53 5.61
CA LEU A 76 -3.94 -3.84 4.35
C LEU A 76 -5.24 -4.31 3.66
N GLY A 77 -5.59 -5.59 3.80
CA GLY A 77 -6.74 -6.22 3.13
C GLY A 77 -8.08 -5.48 3.32
N PRO A 78 -8.42 -5.00 4.54
CA PRO A 78 -9.65 -4.24 4.78
C PRO A 78 -9.81 -2.94 3.97
N MET A 79 -8.76 -2.44 3.32
CA MET A 79 -8.83 -1.24 2.48
C MET A 79 -9.49 -1.50 1.12
N ARG A 80 -9.57 -2.75 0.68
CA ARG A 80 -10.10 -3.16 -0.63
C ARG A 80 -11.46 -2.54 -0.99
N PRO A 81 -12.48 -2.51 -0.11
CA PRO A 81 -13.79 -1.93 -0.45
C PRO A 81 -13.76 -0.43 -0.72
N SER A 82 -12.69 0.26 -0.32
CA SER A 82 -12.43 1.68 -0.55
C SER A 82 -11.47 1.91 -1.72
N ILE A 83 -11.12 0.89 -2.50
CA ILE A 83 -10.17 0.99 -3.62
C ILE A 83 -10.79 0.43 -4.89
N VAL A 84 -11.34 -0.78 -4.82
CA VAL A 84 -11.96 -1.44 -5.97
C VAL A 84 -13.27 -0.73 -6.31
N GLY A 85 -13.44 -0.37 -7.58
CA GLY A 85 -14.66 0.23 -8.10
C GLY A 85 -15.02 1.63 -7.58
N GLN A 86 -14.05 2.38 -7.02
CA GLN A 86 -14.26 3.77 -6.59
C GLN A 86 -14.20 4.78 -7.73
#